data_AF-J9FQD2-F1
#
_entry.id   AF-J9FQD2-F1
#
_cell.length_a   1.000
_cell.length_b   1.000
_cell.length_c   1.000
_cell.angle_alpha   90.00
_cell.angle_beta   90.00
_cell.angle_gamma   90.00
#
_symmetry.space_group_name_H-M   'P 1'
#
loop_
_entity.id
_entity.type
_entity.pdbx_description
1 polymer ?
#
loop_
_entity_poly.entity_id
_entity_poly.type
_entity_poly.pdbx_seq_one_letter_code
_entity_poly.pdbx_strand_id
1 'polypeptide(L)'
;MKYSLLAILSVLTACGWLSSCMGSGRAMMNGGEVTGSRAASFNEPTPYGMVEVKRGYLKVGLEKNDSLWGTVTPTKEISVDGFWMDQTEVTNSMYRQFVEWVRDSIVRERLADPQYGGDETFKIEVDRNGDPVKPHLNWAKPIPWRKPTEDQERALNSVYYTHPIDGTRMLDAKQLIYRYEIFDYEKAALRKYRLNPKERSLNTDHPVDPDEVVMISKDTAYIDENGEIVRQTIERPLSSLYDFLNTYIVHVYPDTTVWVNDFPNANNEQYMKLYFSSANYNDYPVVGVTWEQAEAFCAWRTNYLMAGMGAQARYIQRYRLPTEVEWEYAARGKEGNPYPWQGIEAKSQEGCFYANFKPDRGNYTDDGNLIT
;
A
#
# COMPACT_ATOMS: atom_id res chain seq x y z
N MET A 1 -59.71 -60.59 -23.09
CA MET A 1 -58.53 -59.69 -23.13
C MET A 1 -57.90 -59.59 -24.52
N LYS A 2 -58.65 -59.24 -25.58
CA LYS A 2 -58.04 -58.98 -26.92
C LYS A 2 -58.46 -57.62 -27.53
N TYR A 3 -59.55 -57.00 -27.05
CA TYR A 3 -60.03 -55.72 -27.59
C TYR A 3 -59.46 -54.47 -26.88
N SER A 4 -58.93 -54.59 -25.67
CA SER A 4 -58.33 -53.45 -24.94
C SER A 4 -56.91 -53.11 -25.39
N LEU A 5 -56.17 -54.07 -25.96
CA LEU A 5 -54.79 -53.85 -26.42
C LEU A 5 -54.73 -53.19 -27.81
N LEU A 6 -55.72 -53.47 -28.68
CA LEU A 6 -55.82 -52.86 -30.01
C LEU A 6 -56.21 -51.37 -29.96
N ALA A 7 -57.06 -50.97 -29.01
CA ALA A 7 -57.42 -49.57 -28.82
C ALA A 7 -56.21 -48.73 -28.34
N ILE A 8 -55.39 -49.27 -27.43
CA ILE A 8 -54.20 -48.58 -26.91
C ILE A 8 -53.12 -48.45 -28.01
N LEU A 9 -52.98 -49.44 -28.89
CA LEU A 9 -52.03 -49.36 -30.01
C LEU A 9 -52.44 -48.34 -31.08
N SER A 10 -53.76 -48.15 -31.30
CA SER A 10 -54.29 -47.16 -32.25
C SER A 10 -54.13 -45.70 -31.76
N VAL A 11 -54.17 -45.47 -30.45
CA VAL A 11 -53.93 -44.13 -29.87
C VAL A 11 -52.44 -43.79 -29.85
N LEU A 12 -51.56 -44.78 -29.65
CA LEU A 12 -50.11 -44.59 -29.74
C LEU A 12 -49.59 -44.33 -31.16
N THR A 13 -50.28 -44.86 -32.18
CA THR A 13 -49.92 -44.61 -33.59
C THR A 13 -50.53 -43.31 -34.13
N ALA A 14 -51.66 -42.84 -33.59
CA ALA A 14 -52.26 -41.55 -33.95
C ALA A 14 -51.53 -40.34 -33.34
N CYS A 15 -50.81 -40.50 -32.21
CA CYS A 15 -49.95 -39.44 -31.66
C CYS A 15 -48.58 -39.30 -32.34
N GLY A 16 -48.22 -40.22 -33.25
CA GLY A 16 -46.92 -40.19 -33.93
C GLY A 16 -46.83 -39.26 -35.15
N TRP A 17 -47.92 -38.60 -35.55
CA TRP A 17 -48.01 -37.92 -36.85
C TRP A 17 -48.49 -36.46 -36.80
N LEU A 18 -48.53 -35.84 -35.62
CA LEU A 18 -48.88 -34.43 -35.46
C LEU A 18 -47.95 -33.71 -34.48
N SER A 19 -46.68 -33.56 -34.86
CA SER A 19 -45.77 -32.53 -34.32
C SER A 19 -44.61 -32.28 -35.29
N SER A 20 -44.97 -31.89 -36.52
CA SER A 20 -44.08 -31.17 -37.43
C SER A 20 -44.76 -29.87 -37.79
N CYS A 21 -44.63 -28.86 -36.93
CA CYS A 21 -44.77 -27.45 -37.30
C CYS A 21 -43.93 -26.62 -36.33
N MET A 22 -43.04 -25.81 -36.91
CA MET A 22 -42.20 -24.79 -36.27
C MET A 22 -41.02 -25.29 -35.42
N GLY A 23 -39.92 -25.56 -36.12
CA GLY A 23 -38.60 -25.61 -35.53
C GLY A 23 -38.18 -24.22 -35.05
N SER A 24 -38.00 -24.08 -33.74
CA SER A 24 -37.20 -23.01 -33.11
C SER A 24 -36.22 -23.54 -32.07
N GLY A 25 -36.07 -24.87 -31.94
CA GLY A 25 -35.22 -25.49 -30.91
C GLY A 25 -33.90 -26.11 -31.39
N ARG A 26 -33.64 -26.18 -32.71
CA ARG A 26 -32.38 -26.76 -33.25
C ARG A 26 -31.38 -25.74 -33.78
N ALA A 27 -31.79 -24.49 -34.01
CA ALA A 27 -30.94 -23.45 -34.57
C ALA A 27 -29.90 -22.91 -33.57
N MET A 28 -30.14 -23.02 -32.26
CA MET A 28 -29.25 -22.53 -31.20
C MET A 28 -28.47 -23.65 -30.48
N MET A 29 -28.62 -24.92 -30.90
CA MET A 29 -27.84 -26.05 -30.34
C MET A 29 -26.46 -26.23 -31.01
N ASN A 30 -26.28 -25.71 -32.24
CA ASN A 30 -24.97 -25.61 -32.88
C ASN A 30 -24.37 -24.27 -32.48
N GLY A 31 -23.46 -24.29 -31.51
CA GLY A 31 -22.85 -23.11 -30.89
C GLY A 31 -22.57 -21.96 -31.86
N GLY A 32 -23.36 -20.90 -31.71
CA GLY A 32 -23.16 -19.58 -32.29
C GLY A 32 -23.63 -18.45 -31.36
N GLU A 33 -24.18 -18.80 -30.19
CA GLU A 33 -24.61 -17.84 -29.18
C GLU A 33 -23.46 -17.51 -28.22
N VAL A 34 -23.37 -16.24 -27.83
CA VAL A 34 -22.39 -15.77 -26.85
C VAL A 34 -22.77 -16.33 -25.47
N THR A 35 -22.21 -17.48 -25.11
CA THR A 35 -22.44 -18.16 -23.82
C THR A 35 -21.51 -17.70 -22.69
N GLY A 36 -20.62 -16.75 -23.01
CA GLY A 36 -19.64 -16.18 -22.08
C GLY A 36 -18.48 -17.13 -21.77
N SER A 37 -17.25 -16.65 -21.89
CA SER A 37 -16.09 -17.40 -21.41
C SER A 37 -16.03 -17.31 -19.89
N ARG A 38 -16.27 -18.42 -19.20
CA ARG A 38 -16.13 -18.48 -17.74
C ARG A 38 -14.65 -18.50 -17.38
N ALA A 39 -14.17 -17.47 -16.70
CA ALA A 39 -12.87 -17.48 -16.02
C ALA A 39 -13.04 -18.06 -14.61
N ALA A 40 -12.03 -18.76 -14.11
CA ALA A 40 -12.02 -19.22 -12.72
C ALA A 40 -11.99 -18.00 -11.78
N SER A 41 -12.72 -18.07 -10.66
CA SER A 41 -12.64 -17.06 -9.61
C SER A 41 -11.26 -17.10 -8.97
N PHE A 42 -10.52 -16.00 -9.06
CA PHE A 42 -9.26 -15.84 -8.33
C PHE A 42 -9.56 -15.49 -6.88
N ASN A 43 -9.02 -16.27 -5.95
CA ASN A 43 -9.04 -15.92 -4.53
C ASN A 43 -7.72 -15.26 -4.19
N GLU A 44 -7.77 -13.99 -3.81
CA GLU A 44 -6.60 -13.29 -3.30
C GLU A 44 -6.12 -13.97 -2.01
N PRO A 45 -4.80 -14.25 -1.87
CA PRO A 45 -4.28 -14.78 -0.63
C PRO A 45 -4.42 -13.73 0.48
N THR A 46 -4.86 -14.15 1.67
CA THR A 46 -4.96 -13.30 2.86
C THR A 46 -3.57 -12.74 3.21
N PRO A 47 -3.35 -11.42 3.17
CA PRO A 47 -2.07 -10.84 3.57
C PRO A 47 -1.81 -11.08 5.06
N TYR A 48 -0.55 -11.35 5.41
CA TYR A 48 -0.17 -11.58 6.80
C TYR A 48 -0.42 -10.32 7.66
N GLY A 49 -1.06 -10.51 8.81
CA GLY A 49 -1.35 -9.43 9.76
C GLY A 49 -2.49 -8.49 9.35
N MET A 50 -3.24 -8.82 8.28
CA MET A 50 -4.37 -8.02 7.80
C MET A 50 -5.72 -8.72 7.99
N VAL A 51 -6.76 -7.91 8.15
CA VAL A 51 -8.16 -8.33 8.28
C VAL A 51 -8.96 -7.81 7.08
N GLU A 52 -9.88 -8.64 6.58
CA GLU A 52 -10.80 -8.26 5.52
C GLU A 52 -11.89 -7.32 6.08
N VAL A 53 -11.89 -6.08 5.59
CA VAL A 53 -12.98 -5.13 5.78
C VAL A 53 -13.98 -5.36 4.66
N LYS A 54 -15.14 -5.91 5.00
CA LYS A 54 -16.18 -6.23 4.01
C LYS A 54 -16.77 -4.96 3.41
N ARG A 55 -17.09 -5.04 2.11
CA ARG A 55 -17.81 -3.99 1.36
C ARG A 55 -19.05 -3.51 2.13
N GLY A 56 -19.33 -2.23 2.01
CA GLY A 56 -20.51 -1.61 2.62
C GLY A 56 -20.66 -0.17 2.20
N TYR A 57 -21.30 0.63 3.04
CA TYR A 57 -21.50 2.04 2.81
C TYR A 57 -21.30 2.81 4.11
N LEU A 58 -20.84 4.05 3.98
CA LEU A 58 -20.64 4.99 5.07
C LEU A 58 -21.50 6.23 4.80
N LYS A 59 -22.22 6.69 5.82
CA LYS A 59 -22.90 7.98 5.80
C LYS A 59 -21.94 9.02 6.36
N VAL A 60 -21.41 9.87 5.49
CA VAL A 60 -20.50 10.95 5.87
C VAL A 60 -21.28 12.24 5.97
N GLY A 61 -21.19 12.90 7.13
CA GLY A 61 -21.85 14.17 7.44
C GLY A 61 -22.48 14.19 8.83
N LEU A 62 -22.72 15.38 9.36
CA LEU A 62 -23.37 15.55 10.66
C LEU A 62 -24.87 15.19 10.53
N GLU A 63 -25.29 14.06 11.12
CA GLU A 63 -26.71 13.69 11.18
C GLU A 63 -27.52 14.61 12.10
N LYS A 64 -26.87 15.22 13.10
CA LYS A 64 -27.47 16.23 13.99
C LYS A 64 -26.99 17.63 13.60
N ASN A 65 -27.92 18.49 13.20
CA ASN A 65 -27.67 19.91 12.99
C ASN A 65 -27.23 20.56 14.30
N ASP A 66 -25.92 20.74 14.48
CA ASP A 66 -25.36 21.60 15.53
C ASP A 66 -25.07 22.99 14.96
N SER A 67 -26.13 23.62 14.45
CA SER A 67 -26.05 24.99 13.95
C SER A 67 -27.23 25.78 14.48
N LEU A 68 -26.94 26.70 15.40
CA LEU A 68 -27.86 27.79 15.79
C LEU A 68 -28.33 28.63 14.57
N TRP A 69 -27.68 28.46 13.40
CA TRP A 69 -27.83 29.30 12.20
C TRP A 69 -28.38 28.57 10.96
N GLY A 70 -28.89 27.34 11.11
CA GLY A 70 -29.74 26.71 10.08
C GLY A 70 -29.05 26.23 8.81
N THR A 71 -27.71 26.13 8.78
CA THR A 71 -27.00 25.57 7.61
C THR A 71 -27.10 24.04 7.62
N VAL A 72 -27.96 23.48 6.77
CA VAL A 72 -28.07 22.03 6.57
C VAL A 72 -26.82 21.55 5.83
N THR A 73 -25.96 20.78 6.50
CA THR A 73 -24.83 20.13 5.82
C THR A 73 -25.35 18.85 5.18
N PRO A 74 -25.29 18.71 3.84
CA PRO A 74 -25.82 17.52 3.18
C PRO A 74 -25.00 16.29 3.58
N THR A 75 -25.68 15.25 4.06
CA THR A 75 -25.08 13.93 4.26
C THR A 75 -24.83 13.28 2.91
N LYS A 76 -23.66 12.66 2.73
CA LYS A 76 -23.29 11.90 1.55
C LYS A 76 -23.16 10.43 1.92
N GLU A 77 -23.80 9.57 1.14
CA GLU A 77 -23.60 8.13 1.27
C GLU A 77 -22.49 7.71 0.31
N ILE A 78 -21.41 7.17 0.85
CA ILE A 78 -20.25 6.71 0.10
C ILE A 78 -20.23 5.20 0.16
N SER A 79 -20.21 4.54 -1.00
CA SER A 79 -20.02 3.09 -1.08
C SER A 79 -18.53 2.78 -0.95
N VAL A 80 -18.19 1.82 -0.10
CA VAL A 80 -16.82 1.38 0.17
C VAL A 80 -16.68 -0.07 -0.28
N ASP A 81 -15.74 -0.33 -1.17
CA ASP A 81 -15.42 -1.69 -1.62
C ASP A 81 -14.77 -2.51 -0.49
N GLY A 82 -14.69 -3.83 -0.67
CA GLY A 82 -13.99 -4.68 0.29
C GLY A 82 -12.48 -4.51 0.15
N PHE A 83 -11.77 -4.33 1.26
CA PHE A 83 -10.31 -4.16 1.27
C PHE A 83 -9.68 -4.86 2.48
N TRP A 84 -8.36 -5.05 2.43
CA TRP A 84 -7.57 -5.57 3.54
C TRP A 84 -6.96 -4.41 4.33
N MET A 85 -6.99 -4.51 5.65
CA MET A 85 -6.42 -3.51 6.56
C MET A 85 -5.55 -4.19 7.61
N ASP A 86 -4.41 -3.61 7.97
CA ASP A 86 -3.57 -4.15 9.05
C ASP A 86 -4.38 -4.21 10.36
N GLN A 87 -4.27 -5.33 11.08
CA GLN A 87 -4.97 -5.56 12.33
C GLN A 87 -4.50 -4.61 13.45
N THR A 88 -3.22 -4.28 13.42
CA THR A 88 -2.55 -3.41 14.39
C THR A 88 -1.76 -2.34 13.66
N GLU A 89 -1.42 -1.27 14.37
CA GLU A 89 -0.46 -0.29 13.89
C GLU A 89 0.89 -0.96 13.57
N VAL A 90 1.63 -0.34 12.63
CA VAL A 90 2.98 -0.83 12.28
C VAL A 90 3.88 -0.69 13.49
N THR A 91 4.47 -1.80 13.91
CA THR A 91 5.32 -1.83 15.11
C THR A 91 6.73 -1.34 14.82
N ASN A 92 7.46 -0.96 15.87
CA ASN A 92 8.88 -0.59 15.76
C ASN A 92 9.71 -1.70 15.12
N SER A 93 9.43 -2.98 15.40
CA SER A 93 10.15 -4.10 14.78
C SER A 93 9.89 -4.22 13.28
N MET A 94 8.64 -4.04 12.83
CA MET A 94 8.29 -4.02 11.41
C MET A 94 8.95 -2.86 10.67
N TYR A 95 8.90 -1.65 11.24
CA TYR A 95 9.53 -0.49 10.63
C TYR A 95 11.07 -0.57 10.68
N ARG A 96 11.64 -1.17 11.73
CA ARG A 96 13.09 -1.43 11.81
C ARG A 96 13.53 -2.40 10.72
N GLN A 97 12.72 -3.40 10.36
CA GLN A 97 13.02 -4.26 9.21
C GLN A 97 13.22 -3.44 7.92
N PHE A 98 12.41 -2.41 7.69
CA PHE A 98 12.58 -1.50 6.56
C PHE A 98 13.88 -0.69 6.66
N VAL A 99 14.15 -0.09 7.81
CA VAL A 99 15.39 0.68 8.05
C VAL A 99 16.63 -0.19 7.86
N GLU A 100 16.61 -1.42 8.38
CA GLU A 100 17.70 -2.38 8.24
C GLU A 100 17.84 -2.86 6.81
N TRP A 101 16.76 -3.05 6.07
CA TRP A 101 16.81 -3.36 4.64
C TRP A 101 17.50 -2.25 3.85
N VAL A 102 17.21 -0.97 4.15
CA VAL A 102 17.88 0.17 3.52
C VAL A 102 19.36 0.23 3.91
N ARG A 103 19.70 0.08 5.19
CA ARG A 103 21.09 -0.06 5.67
C ARG A 103 21.83 -1.14 4.90
N ASP A 104 21.22 -2.31 4.79
CA ASP A 104 21.74 -3.49 4.13
C ASP A 104 21.92 -3.31 2.62
N SER A 105 21.10 -2.46 1.98
CA SER A 105 21.26 -2.08 0.57
C SER A 105 22.52 -1.22 0.36
N ILE A 106 22.73 -0.21 1.21
CA ILE A 106 23.89 0.70 1.17
C ILE A 106 25.17 -0.08 1.47
N VAL A 107 25.14 -0.96 2.47
CA VAL A 107 26.29 -1.80 2.80
C VAL A 107 26.68 -2.70 1.64
N ARG A 108 25.71 -3.33 0.93
CA ARG A 108 26.01 -4.16 -0.25
C ARG A 108 26.61 -3.34 -1.38
N GLU A 109 26.09 -2.14 -1.61
CA GLU A 109 26.65 -1.24 -2.61
C GLU A 109 28.10 -0.87 -2.30
N ARG A 110 28.42 -0.55 -1.05
CA ARG A 110 29.80 -0.28 -0.62
C ARG A 110 30.69 -1.51 -0.66
N LEU A 111 30.17 -2.69 -0.33
CA LEU A 111 30.94 -3.93 -0.45
C LEU A 111 31.29 -4.25 -1.92
N ALA A 112 30.45 -3.86 -2.87
CA ALA A 112 30.74 -3.97 -4.30
C ALA A 112 31.73 -2.90 -4.80
N ASP A 113 31.76 -1.72 -4.18
CA ASP A 113 32.62 -0.60 -4.58
C ASP A 113 34.11 -0.91 -4.33
N PRO A 114 34.99 -0.77 -5.34
CA PRO A 114 36.44 -0.91 -5.21
C PRO A 114 37.10 -0.07 -4.10
N GLN A 115 36.52 1.07 -3.70
CA GLN A 115 37.09 1.91 -2.64
C GLN A 115 36.94 1.31 -1.24
N TYR A 116 35.98 0.40 -1.08
CA TYR A 116 35.71 -0.28 0.18
C TYR A 116 36.00 -1.77 0.04
N GLY A 117 35.02 -2.59 -0.37
CA GLY A 117 35.17 -4.05 -0.40
C GLY A 117 35.69 -4.61 -1.72
N GLY A 118 35.40 -3.95 -2.84
CA GLY A 118 35.81 -4.37 -4.19
C GLY A 118 35.26 -5.72 -4.66
N ASP A 119 34.20 -6.21 -4.03
CA ASP A 119 33.62 -7.51 -4.35
C ASP A 119 32.40 -7.36 -5.25
N GLU A 120 32.65 -7.38 -6.56
CA GLU A 120 31.65 -7.23 -7.62
C GLU A 120 30.49 -8.22 -7.49
N THR A 121 30.65 -9.36 -6.79
CA THR A 121 29.58 -10.35 -6.65
C THR A 121 28.37 -9.86 -5.83
N PHE A 122 28.52 -8.75 -5.08
CA PHE A 122 27.40 -8.07 -4.43
C PHE A 122 26.52 -7.28 -5.41
N LYS A 123 26.94 -7.09 -6.66
CA LYS A 123 26.22 -6.36 -7.70
C LYS A 123 26.15 -7.19 -8.99
N ILE A 124 24.94 -7.57 -9.39
CA ILE A 124 24.72 -8.38 -10.58
C ILE A 124 24.56 -7.45 -11.78
N GLU A 125 25.49 -7.53 -12.73
CA GLU A 125 25.46 -6.74 -13.98
C GLU A 125 25.25 -7.61 -15.22
N VAL A 126 25.41 -8.93 -15.08
CA VAL A 126 25.22 -9.91 -16.16
C VAL A 126 24.18 -10.95 -15.76
N ASP A 127 23.38 -11.40 -16.73
CA ASP A 127 22.44 -12.49 -16.52
C ASP A 127 23.14 -13.85 -16.49
N ARG A 128 22.36 -14.93 -16.38
CA ARG A 128 22.87 -16.31 -16.39
C ARG A 128 23.54 -16.69 -17.72
N ASN A 129 23.19 -16.03 -18.82
CA ASN A 129 23.69 -16.29 -20.17
C ASN A 129 24.89 -15.39 -20.53
N GLY A 130 25.26 -14.45 -19.67
CA GLY A 130 26.33 -13.47 -19.89
C GLY A 130 25.87 -12.20 -20.60
N ASP A 131 24.57 -12.02 -20.81
CA ASP A 131 24.01 -10.81 -21.39
C ASP A 131 23.97 -9.68 -20.34
N PRO A 132 24.30 -8.44 -20.73
CA PRO A 132 24.30 -7.30 -19.81
C PRO A 132 22.86 -6.97 -19.36
N VAL A 133 22.67 -6.86 -18.05
CA VAL A 133 21.40 -6.48 -17.43
C VAL A 133 21.54 -5.17 -16.64
N LYS A 134 20.41 -4.54 -16.32
CA LYS A 134 20.40 -3.38 -15.43
C LYS A 134 21.04 -3.79 -14.09
N PRO A 135 22.10 -3.10 -13.63
CA PRO A 135 22.77 -3.48 -12.40
C PRO A 135 21.83 -3.46 -11.20
N HIS A 136 21.87 -4.51 -10.41
CA HIS A 136 21.06 -4.63 -9.19
C HIS A 136 21.81 -5.38 -8.10
N LEU A 137 21.42 -5.15 -6.84
CA LEU A 137 22.10 -5.74 -5.69
C LEU A 137 21.80 -7.24 -5.58
N ASN A 138 22.83 -8.01 -5.25
CA ASN A 138 22.72 -9.44 -4.97
C ASN A 138 22.24 -9.66 -3.54
N TRP A 139 20.93 -9.80 -3.37
CA TRP A 139 20.31 -10.09 -2.07
C TRP A 139 20.54 -11.53 -1.57
N ALA A 140 20.93 -12.45 -2.46
CA ALA A 140 21.21 -13.84 -2.07
C ALA A 140 22.55 -13.99 -1.34
N LYS A 141 23.51 -13.08 -1.58
CA LYS A 141 24.79 -13.09 -0.88
C LYS A 141 24.64 -12.49 0.53
N PRO A 142 25.00 -13.23 1.59
CA PRO A 142 24.93 -12.72 2.96
C PRO A 142 26.04 -11.68 3.23
N ILE A 143 25.72 -10.68 4.04
CA ILE A 143 26.70 -9.70 4.53
C ILE A 143 27.53 -10.34 5.65
N PRO A 144 28.88 -10.19 5.65
CA PRO A 144 29.77 -10.79 6.64
C PRO A 144 29.79 -10.04 8.00
N TRP A 145 28.68 -10.07 8.74
CA TRP A 145 28.56 -9.32 10.02
C TRP A 145 29.45 -9.81 11.18
N ARG A 146 29.85 -11.08 11.21
CA ARG A 146 30.54 -11.70 12.37
C ARG A 146 32.06 -11.65 12.32
N LYS A 147 32.64 -11.78 11.12
CA LYS A 147 34.09 -11.84 10.90
C LYS A 147 34.43 -11.16 9.57
N PRO A 148 34.22 -9.84 9.46
CA PRO A 148 34.59 -9.11 8.26
C PRO A 148 36.11 -9.05 8.11
N THR A 149 36.59 -9.03 6.86
CA THR A 149 37.94 -8.57 6.53
C THR A 149 38.08 -7.07 6.82
N GLU A 150 39.29 -6.53 6.95
CA GLU A 150 39.54 -5.10 7.21
C GLU A 150 38.76 -4.16 6.25
N ASP A 151 38.79 -4.47 4.96
CA ASP A 151 38.08 -3.71 3.92
C ASP A 151 36.55 -3.82 4.06
N GLN A 152 36.06 -5.01 4.41
CA GLN A 152 34.65 -5.23 4.68
C GLN A 152 34.22 -4.48 5.95
N GLU A 153 35.06 -4.46 6.99
CA GLU A 153 34.79 -3.75 8.23
C GLU A 153 34.69 -2.23 7.98
N ARG A 154 35.54 -1.67 7.12
CA ARG A 154 35.43 -0.28 6.66
C ARG A 154 34.08 -0.02 6.00
N ALA A 155 33.64 -0.90 5.10
CA ALA A 155 32.32 -0.83 4.47
C ALA A 155 31.19 -0.91 5.52
N LEU A 156 31.27 -1.84 6.47
CA LEU A 156 30.27 -1.99 7.53
C LEU A 156 30.21 -0.80 8.47
N ASN A 157 31.36 -0.20 8.80
CA ASN A 157 31.43 0.94 9.72
C ASN A 157 31.00 2.26 9.06
N SER A 158 31.06 2.36 7.73
CA SER A 158 30.72 3.59 7.00
C SER A 158 29.26 4.05 7.14
N VAL A 159 28.31 3.15 7.44
CA VAL A 159 26.88 3.49 7.64
C VAL A 159 26.55 3.87 9.09
N TYR A 160 27.55 3.80 9.98
CA TYR A 160 27.40 4.14 11.39
C TYR A 160 28.17 5.40 11.71
N TYR A 161 27.65 6.13 12.68
CA TYR A 161 28.31 7.26 13.30
C TYR A 161 28.48 6.99 14.80
N THR A 162 29.61 7.42 15.35
CA THR A 162 29.88 7.32 16.78
C THR A 162 29.62 8.68 17.41
N HIS A 163 28.73 8.72 18.40
CA HIS A 163 28.43 9.94 19.11
C HIS A 163 29.69 10.51 19.79
N PRO A 164 30.00 11.80 19.65
CA PRO A 164 31.28 12.36 20.09
C PRO A 164 31.41 12.43 21.62
N ILE A 165 30.28 12.46 22.34
CA ILE A 165 30.24 12.55 23.81
C ILE A 165 30.07 11.15 24.41
N ASP A 166 28.95 10.51 24.14
CA ASP A 166 28.56 9.22 24.72
C ASP A 166 29.32 8.00 24.16
N GLY A 167 30.03 8.14 23.03
CA GLY A 167 30.72 7.03 22.36
C GLY A 167 29.79 5.94 21.82
N THR A 168 28.47 6.16 21.85
CA THR A 168 27.48 5.20 21.36
C THR A 168 27.52 5.13 19.84
N ARG A 169 27.51 3.91 19.31
CA ARG A 169 27.45 3.65 17.87
C ARG A 169 25.99 3.64 17.43
N MET A 170 25.63 4.55 16.54
CA MET A 170 24.28 4.69 15.98
C MET A 170 24.31 4.64 14.46
N LEU A 171 23.18 4.30 13.84
CA LEU A 171 23.04 4.40 12.39
C LEU A 171 23.04 5.87 11.97
N ASP A 172 23.75 6.20 10.90
CA ASP A 172 23.72 7.54 10.35
C ASP A 172 22.42 7.75 9.56
N ALA A 173 21.44 8.40 10.19
CA ALA A 173 20.13 8.69 9.61
C ALA A 173 20.22 9.45 8.28
N LYS A 174 21.26 10.25 8.06
CA LYS A 174 21.43 11.04 6.82
C LYS A 174 21.71 10.16 5.61
N GLN A 175 22.38 9.02 5.81
CA GLN A 175 22.72 8.10 4.73
C GLN A 175 21.56 7.17 4.38
N LEU A 176 20.61 6.99 5.28
CA LEU A 176 19.49 6.06 5.13
C LEU A 176 18.40 6.65 4.23
N ILE A 177 18.69 6.69 2.94
CA ILE A 177 17.80 7.21 1.89
C ILE A 177 17.17 6.04 1.14
N TYR A 178 15.86 6.11 0.93
CA TYR A 178 15.13 5.16 0.10
C TYR A 178 14.50 5.87 -1.10
N ARG A 179 14.84 5.37 -2.30
CA ARG A 179 14.25 5.80 -3.56
C ARG A 179 13.22 4.76 -4.00
N TYR A 180 12.03 5.22 -4.33
CA TYR A 180 10.96 4.36 -4.84
C TYR A 180 10.18 5.04 -5.95
N GLU A 181 9.47 4.23 -6.73
CA GLU A 181 8.72 4.66 -7.89
C GLU A 181 7.29 4.12 -7.81
N ILE A 182 6.31 5.00 -8.02
CA ILE A 182 4.89 4.65 -8.00
C ILE A 182 4.30 4.94 -9.38
N PHE A 183 3.66 3.93 -9.96
CA PHE A 183 2.97 4.06 -11.24
C PHE A 183 1.53 4.50 -11.00
N ASP A 184 1.14 5.63 -11.60
CA ASP A 184 -0.23 6.16 -11.53
C ASP A 184 -1.13 5.48 -12.57
N TYR A 185 -1.76 4.37 -12.17
CA TYR A 185 -2.66 3.60 -13.03
C TYR A 185 -3.92 4.37 -13.43
N GLU A 186 -4.43 5.24 -12.54
CA GLU A 186 -5.65 6.00 -12.79
C GLU A 186 -5.43 7.04 -13.87
N LYS A 187 -4.36 7.85 -13.75
CA LYS A 187 -3.99 8.79 -14.80
C LYS A 187 -3.66 8.04 -16.10
N ALA A 188 -2.86 6.98 -16.06
CA ALA A 188 -2.51 6.23 -17.26
C ALA A 188 -3.73 5.65 -17.99
N ALA A 189 -4.81 5.32 -17.27
CA ALA A 189 -6.03 4.75 -17.85
C ALA A 189 -6.94 5.80 -18.55
N LEU A 190 -6.76 7.10 -18.27
CA LEU A 190 -7.59 8.15 -18.86
C LEU A 190 -7.40 8.19 -20.38
N ARG A 191 -8.51 8.19 -21.12
CA ARG A 191 -8.49 8.15 -22.59
C ARG A 191 -7.67 9.27 -23.21
N LYS A 192 -7.75 10.48 -22.65
CA LYS A 192 -6.98 11.65 -23.09
C LYS A 192 -5.47 11.43 -23.10
N TYR A 193 -4.97 10.50 -22.28
CA TYR A 193 -3.56 10.19 -22.13
C TYR A 193 -3.12 8.95 -22.90
N ARG A 194 -3.96 8.43 -23.82
CA ARG A 194 -3.55 7.36 -24.73
C ARG A 194 -2.58 7.89 -25.78
N LEU A 195 -1.53 7.11 -26.04
CA LEU A 195 -0.50 7.46 -27.01
C LEU A 195 -1.07 7.58 -28.43
N ASN A 196 -2.00 6.70 -28.80
CA ASN A 196 -2.69 6.76 -30.08
C ASN A 196 -3.81 7.82 -30.03
N PRO A 197 -3.73 8.92 -30.82
CA PRO A 197 -4.74 9.98 -30.80
C PRO A 197 -6.15 9.44 -31.10
N LYS A 198 -6.27 8.48 -32.03
CA LYS A 198 -7.56 7.87 -32.41
C LYS A 198 -8.25 7.14 -31.27
N GLU A 199 -7.52 6.72 -30.23
CA GLU A 199 -8.11 6.04 -29.08
C GLU A 199 -8.52 7.01 -27.96
N ARG A 200 -8.16 8.29 -28.06
CA ARG A 200 -8.52 9.33 -27.08
C ARG A 200 -10.00 9.69 -27.18
N SER A 201 -10.50 9.82 -28.40
CA SER A 201 -11.93 10.00 -28.70
C SER A 201 -12.46 8.75 -29.41
N LEU A 202 -13.45 8.08 -28.81
CA LEU A 202 -14.17 6.99 -29.49
C LEU A 202 -15.27 7.49 -30.42
N ASN A 203 -15.55 8.80 -30.41
CA ASN A 203 -16.54 9.38 -31.32
C ASN A 203 -15.90 9.54 -32.71
N THR A 204 -16.42 8.78 -33.69
CA THR A 204 -15.96 8.77 -35.08
C THR A 204 -16.37 9.99 -35.88
N ASP A 205 -17.33 10.78 -35.39
CA ASP A 205 -17.89 11.93 -36.10
C ASP A 205 -16.99 13.17 -35.97
N HIS A 206 -16.05 13.17 -35.02
CA HIS A 206 -15.08 14.25 -34.82
C HIS A 206 -13.70 13.84 -35.33
N PRO A 207 -13.10 14.59 -36.27
CA PRO A 207 -11.72 14.33 -36.67
C PRO A 207 -10.78 14.60 -35.49
N VAL A 208 -9.96 13.61 -35.15
CA VAL A 208 -8.92 13.77 -34.14
C VAL A 208 -7.69 14.37 -34.80
N ASP A 209 -7.14 15.44 -34.21
CA ASP A 209 -5.88 16.03 -34.63
C ASP A 209 -4.71 15.07 -34.29
N PRO A 210 -3.97 14.54 -35.28
CA PRO A 210 -2.84 13.64 -35.02
C PRO A 210 -1.68 14.33 -34.31
N ASP A 211 -1.54 15.65 -34.45
CA ASP A 211 -0.40 16.42 -33.96
C ASP A 211 -0.65 17.06 -32.58
N GLU A 212 -1.78 16.74 -31.95
CA GLU A 212 -2.13 17.20 -30.61
C GLU A 212 -1.13 16.69 -29.56
N VAL A 213 -0.34 17.63 -29.03
CA VAL A 213 0.59 17.39 -27.92
C VAL A 213 -0.17 17.41 -26.59
N VAL A 214 -0.22 16.26 -25.92
CA VAL A 214 -0.83 16.15 -24.60
C VAL A 214 0.23 16.38 -23.54
N MET A 215 0.04 17.42 -22.72
CA MET A 215 0.92 17.71 -21.59
C MET A 215 0.53 16.85 -20.38
N ILE A 216 1.54 16.38 -19.66
CA ILE A 216 1.40 15.62 -18.43
C ILE A 216 2.24 16.26 -17.33
N SER A 217 1.68 16.32 -16.13
CA SER A 217 2.41 16.61 -14.90
C SER A 217 2.88 15.31 -14.24
N LYS A 218 4.17 15.25 -13.92
CA LYS A 218 4.84 14.10 -13.32
C LYS A 218 5.66 14.55 -12.13
N ASP A 219 5.56 13.81 -11.02
CA ASP A 219 6.39 14.05 -9.85
C ASP A 219 7.75 13.37 -9.99
N THR A 220 8.81 14.13 -9.75
CA THR A 220 10.19 13.67 -9.84
C THR A 220 10.96 14.06 -8.60
N ALA A 221 11.89 13.19 -8.20
CA ALA A 221 12.83 13.45 -7.11
C ALA A 221 14.23 13.02 -7.52
N TYR A 222 15.22 13.85 -7.20
CA TYR A 222 16.64 13.57 -7.41
C TYR A 222 17.47 14.18 -6.28
N ILE A 223 18.72 13.73 -6.16
CA ILE A 223 19.69 14.29 -5.22
C ILE A 223 20.53 15.29 -6.02
N ASP A 224 20.63 16.53 -5.54
CA ASP A 224 21.40 17.58 -6.21
C ASP A 224 22.92 17.45 -5.95
N GLU A 225 23.72 18.38 -6.50
CA GLU A 225 25.18 18.38 -6.31
C GLU A 225 25.61 18.61 -4.86
N ASN A 226 24.73 19.21 -4.04
CA ASN A 226 24.97 19.46 -2.62
C ASN A 226 24.58 18.26 -1.74
N GLY A 227 23.96 17.22 -2.31
CA GLY A 227 23.47 16.06 -1.59
C GLY A 227 22.08 16.24 -0.97
N GLU A 228 21.36 17.29 -1.35
CA GLU A 228 20.00 17.57 -0.89
C GLU A 228 18.96 16.89 -1.79
N ILE A 229 17.87 16.43 -1.18
CA ILE A 229 16.76 15.79 -1.90
C ILE A 229 15.87 16.88 -2.47
N VAL A 230 15.86 17.02 -3.80
CA VAL A 230 14.99 17.96 -4.51
C VAL A 230 13.79 17.20 -5.08
N ARG A 231 12.59 17.62 -4.69
CA ARG A 231 11.31 17.13 -5.23
C ARG A 231 10.66 18.23 -6.06
N GLN A 232 10.27 17.90 -7.29
CA GLN A 232 9.56 18.81 -8.17
C GLN A 232 8.59 18.09 -9.10
N THR A 233 7.45 18.74 -9.35
CA THR A 233 6.51 18.34 -10.39
C THR A 233 6.90 18.99 -11.70
N ILE A 234 7.22 18.19 -12.70
CA ILE A 234 7.57 18.66 -14.04
C ILE A 234 6.38 18.54 -14.97
N GLU A 235 6.20 19.52 -15.84
CA GLU A 235 5.27 19.44 -16.96
C GLU A 235 6.02 19.14 -18.25
N ARG A 236 5.61 18.10 -18.96
CA ARG A 236 6.26 17.68 -20.22
C ARG A 236 5.25 17.10 -21.21
N PRO A 237 5.58 17.07 -22.50
CA PRO A 237 4.77 16.34 -23.47
C PRO A 237 4.80 14.84 -23.16
N LEU A 238 3.64 14.20 -23.26
CA LEU A 238 3.48 12.77 -23.11
C LEU A 238 4.25 12.04 -24.22
N SER A 239 5.16 11.17 -23.81
CA SER A 239 6.02 10.39 -24.70
C SER A 239 5.82 8.89 -24.55
N SER A 240 5.67 8.41 -23.31
CA SER A 240 5.56 6.98 -23.02
C SER A 240 4.82 6.72 -21.72
N LEU A 241 4.51 5.44 -21.46
CA LEU A 241 3.92 5.04 -20.18
C LEU A 241 4.84 5.34 -18.98
N TYR A 242 6.16 5.46 -19.18
CA TYR A 242 7.09 5.85 -18.12
C TYR A 242 6.84 7.28 -17.59
N ASP A 243 6.09 8.10 -18.32
CA ASP A 243 5.71 9.43 -17.86
C ASP A 243 4.68 9.39 -16.70
N PHE A 244 3.99 8.26 -16.48
CA PHE A 244 3.11 8.05 -15.31
C PHE A 244 3.84 7.45 -14.10
N LEU A 245 5.14 7.18 -14.22
CA LEU A 245 5.95 6.61 -13.15
C LEU A 245 6.58 7.71 -12.30
N ASN A 246 5.93 8.10 -11.20
CA ASN A 246 6.42 9.12 -10.28
C ASN A 246 7.59 8.59 -9.44
N THR A 247 8.56 9.45 -9.15
CA THR A 247 9.75 9.09 -8.38
C THR A 247 9.82 9.88 -7.09
N TYR A 248 10.11 9.19 -5.98
CA TYR A 248 10.24 9.78 -4.64
C TYR A 248 11.53 9.30 -3.97
N ILE A 249 12.09 10.17 -3.13
CA ILE A 249 13.31 9.92 -2.35
C ILE A 249 13.06 10.45 -0.94
N VAL A 250 13.25 9.61 0.08
CA VAL A 250 12.92 9.95 1.47
C VAL A 250 13.98 9.37 2.41
N HIS A 251 14.33 10.10 3.48
CA HIS A 251 15.10 9.54 4.59
C HIS A 251 14.23 8.61 5.43
N VAL A 252 14.65 7.38 5.65
CA VAL A 252 13.77 6.36 6.26
C VAL A 252 13.86 6.29 7.78
N TYR A 253 14.90 6.83 8.39
CA TYR A 253 15.05 6.75 9.84
C TYR A 253 14.01 7.64 10.54
N PRO A 254 13.27 7.12 11.54
CA PRO A 254 12.25 7.89 12.23
C PRO A 254 12.89 8.98 13.10
N ASP A 255 12.20 10.11 13.27
CA ASP A 255 12.64 11.15 14.18
C ASP A 255 12.38 10.73 15.64
N THR A 256 13.44 10.32 16.33
CA THR A 256 13.36 9.93 17.74
C THR A 256 13.25 11.12 18.68
N THR A 257 13.54 12.34 18.21
CA THR A 257 13.54 13.57 19.03
C THR A 257 12.14 14.13 19.28
N VAL A 258 11.15 13.64 18.54
CA VAL A 258 9.71 13.94 18.70
C VAL A 258 9.25 13.82 20.15
N TRP A 259 9.78 12.84 20.89
CA TRP A 259 9.45 12.59 22.30
C TRP A 259 9.77 13.77 23.22
N VAL A 260 10.76 14.59 22.88
CA VAL A 260 11.18 15.78 23.64
C VAL A 260 10.62 17.05 23.02
N ASN A 261 10.62 17.15 21.68
CA ASN A 261 10.23 18.37 20.97
C ASN A 261 8.71 18.60 21.00
N ASP A 262 7.92 17.56 20.79
CA ASP A 262 6.46 17.69 20.67
C ASP A 262 5.76 17.58 22.04
N PHE A 263 6.45 17.01 23.04
CA PHE A 263 5.93 16.80 24.38
C PHE A 263 6.78 17.53 25.45
N PRO A 264 6.82 18.88 25.44
CA PRO A 264 7.74 19.66 26.27
C PRO A 264 7.53 19.51 27.78
N ASN A 265 6.34 19.07 28.20
CA ASN A 265 5.98 18.92 29.62
C ASN A 265 6.06 17.47 30.12
N ALA A 266 6.58 16.54 29.32
CA ALA A 266 6.73 15.14 29.68
C ALA A 266 8.22 14.78 29.80
N ASN A 267 8.58 14.05 30.86
CA ASN A 267 9.94 13.56 31.04
C ASN A 267 10.19 12.32 30.16
N ASN A 268 10.33 12.54 28.86
CA ASN A 268 10.39 11.49 27.83
C ASN A 268 11.80 11.26 27.27
N GLU A 269 12.86 11.74 27.95
CA GLU A 269 14.25 11.55 27.50
C GLU A 269 14.59 10.07 27.28
N GLN A 270 14.04 9.19 28.11
CA GLN A 270 14.25 7.74 27.98
C GLN A 270 13.60 7.18 26.71
N TYR A 271 12.42 7.67 26.33
CA TYR A 271 11.75 7.25 25.10
C TYR A 271 12.52 7.74 23.87
N MET A 272 13.03 8.98 23.89
CA MET A 272 13.89 9.49 22.83
C MET A 272 15.08 8.55 22.55
N LYS A 273 15.71 8.00 23.59
CA LYS A 273 16.90 7.13 23.44
C LYS A 273 16.55 5.69 23.09
N LEU A 274 15.49 5.13 23.68
CA LEU A 274 15.24 3.69 23.68
C LEU A 274 14.05 3.23 22.86
N TYR A 275 13.10 4.11 22.52
CA TYR A 275 11.82 3.70 21.94
C TYR A 275 12.00 2.96 20.61
N PHE A 276 12.74 3.53 19.66
CA PHE A 276 12.97 2.86 18.37
C PHE A 276 14.12 1.83 18.42
N SER A 277 15.09 2.01 19.32
CA SER A 277 16.35 1.26 19.33
C SER A 277 16.32 -0.03 20.17
N SER A 278 15.52 -0.07 21.24
CA SER A 278 15.55 -1.18 22.20
C SER A 278 14.51 -2.26 21.89
N ALA A 279 14.81 -3.49 22.32
CA ALA A 279 13.94 -4.65 22.11
C ALA A 279 12.62 -4.58 22.91
N ASN A 280 12.60 -3.84 24.03
CA ASN A 280 11.44 -3.73 24.90
C ASN A 280 10.23 -3.08 24.21
N TYR A 281 10.49 -2.26 23.17
CA TYR A 281 9.45 -1.56 22.42
C TYR A 281 9.19 -2.16 21.03
N ASN A 282 9.66 -3.38 20.76
CA ASN A 282 9.53 -4.02 19.43
C ASN A 282 8.10 -4.15 18.93
N ASP A 283 7.16 -4.40 19.84
CA ASP A 283 5.74 -4.61 19.54
C ASP A 283 4.90 -3.35 19.73
N TYR A 284 5.55 -2.22 20.07
CA TYR A 284 4.90 -0.92 20.19
C TYR A 284 4.83 -0.24 18.82
N PRO A 285 3.82 0.61 18.58
CA PRO A 285 3.69 1.37 17.33
C PRO A 285 4.93 2.20 17.03
N VAL A 286 5.28 2.35 15.76
CA VAL A 286 6.35 3.27 15.37
C VAL A 286 5.90 4.72 15.54
N VAL A 287 6.77 5.56 16.09
CA VAL A 287 6.52 6.99 16.35
C VAL A 287 7.64 7.83 15.72
N GLY A 288 7.33 9.06 15.31
CA GLY A 288 8.28 9.95 14.64
C GLY A 288 8.41 9.68 13.13
N VAL A 289 7.34 9.19 12.50
CA VAL A 289 7.30 8.87 11.07
C VAL A 289 6.42 9.90 10.35
N THR A 290 6.97 10.51 9.30
CA THR A 290 6.25 11.42 8.42
C THR A 290 5.34 10.66 7.45
N TRP A 291 4.39 11.36 6.83
CA TRP A 291 3.50 10.76 5.84
C TRP A 291 4.28 10.17 4.65
N GLU A 292 5.31 10.87 4.18
CA GLU A 292 6.18 10.42 3.08
C GLU A 292 6.97 9.17 3.44
N GLN A 293 7.43 9.06 4.69
CA GLN A 293 8.09 7.85 5.20
C GLN A 293 7.13 6.67 5.31
N ALA A 294 5.87 6.92 5.69
CA ALA A 294 4.84 5.89 5.72
C ALA A 294 4.49 5.39 4.31
N GLU A 295 4.37 6.29 3.32
CA GLU A 295 4.22 5.90 1.91
C GLU A 295 5.42 5.10 1.40
N ALA A 296 6.64 5.53 1.74
CA ALA A 296 7.88 4.83 1.43
C ALA A 296 7.89 3.40 2.00
N PHE A 297 7.42 3.23 3.24
CA PHE A 297 7.26 1.94 3.88
C PHE A 297 6.24 1.06 3.15
N CYS A 298 5.09 1.59 2.75
CA CYS A 298 4.10 0.86 1.95
C CYS A 298 4.66 0.41 0.59
N ALA A 299 5.39 1.29 -0.09
CA ALA A 299 6.06 0.97 -1.35
C ALA A 299 7.13 -0.11 -1.16
N TRP A 300 7.94 0.00 -0.11
CA TRP A 300 8.93 -1.02 0.24
C TRP A 300 8.29 -2.36 0.58
N ARG A 301 7.26 -2.40 1.45
CA ARG A 301 6.55 -3.63 1.83
C ARG A 301 5.95 -4.33 0.61
N THR A 302 5.43 -3.54 -0.34
CA THR A 302 4.94 -4.03 -1.63
C THR A 302 6.07 -4.68 -2.42
N ASN A 303 7.19 -3.98 -2.64
CA ASN A 303 8.32 -4.50 -3.39
C ASN A 303 8.95 -5.74 -2.73
N TYR A 304 9.05 -5.73 -1.40
CA TYR A 304 9.55 -6.83 -0.59
C TYR A 304 8.68 -8.09 -0.75
N LEU A 305 7.35 -7.91 -0.69
CA LEU A 305 6.39 -8.99 -0.91
C LEU A 305 6.46 -9.53 -2.35
N MET A 306 6.51 -8.63 -3.34
CA MET A 306 6.60 -9.01 -4.75
C MET A 306 7.88 -9.80 -5.06
N ALA A 307 9.01 -9.40 -4.47
CA ALA A 307 10.28 -10.10 -4.60
C ALA A 307 10.20 -11.55 -4.07
N GLY A 308 9.44 -11.78 -3.00
CA GLY A 308 9.23 -13.12 -2.42
C GLY A 308 8.30 -14.03 -3.23
N MET A 309 7.32 -13.47 -3.94
CA MET A 309 6.28 -14.25 -4.65
C MET A 309 6.52 -14.47 -6.15
N GLY A 310 7.54 -13.83 -6.74
CA GLY A 310 7.88 -14.04 -8.16
C GLY A 310 6.71 -13.73 -9.10
N ALA A 311 6.35 -14.65 -9.99
CA ALA A 311 5.33 -14.42 -11.01
C ALA A 311 3.91 -14.17 -10.45
N GLN A 312 3.59 -14.72 -9.27
CA GLN A 312 2.28 -14.54 -8.62
C GLN A 312 2.08 -13.11 -8.10
N ALA A 313 3.16 -12.35 -7.91
CA ALA A 313 3.13 -10.97 -7.44
C ALA A 313 2.30 -10.02 -8.32
N ARG A 314 2.09 -10.37 -9.60
CA ARG A 314 1.32 -9.55 -10.57
C ARG A 314 -0.15 -9.37 -10.18
N TYR A 315 -0.69 -10.27 -9.36
CA TYR A 315 -2.11 -10.27 -8.99
C TYR A 315 -2.38 -9.67 -7.62
N ILE A 316 -1.34 -9.24 -6.90
CA ILE A 316 -1.47 -8.70 -5.55
C ILE A 316 -1.63 -7.18 -5.62
N GLN A 317 -2.62 -6.69 -4.89
CA GLN A 317 -2.80 -5.26 -4.68
C GLN A 317 -1.63 -4.68 -3.88
N ARG A 318 -1.21 -3.48 -4.24
CA ARG A 318 -0.11 -2.80 -3.55
C ARG A 318 -0.56 -2.36 -2.16
N TYR A 319 0.33 -2.43 -1.19
CA TYR A 319 0.11 -1.77 0.09
C TYR A 319 0.11 -0.26 -0.11
N ARG A 320 -0.85 0.41 0.50
CA ARG A 320 -0.96 1.87 0.53
C ARG A 320 -1.57 2.30 1.85
N LEU A 321 -1.45 3.58 2.14
CA LEU A 321 -2.21 4.18 3.24
C LEU A 321 -3.71 4.11 2.92
N PRO A 322 -4.56 3.89 3.94
CA PRO A 322 -6.01 3.93 3.76
C PRO A 322 -6.43 5.36 3.40
N THR A 323 -7.46 5.48 2.57
CA THR A 323 -8.13 6.77 2.35
C THR A 323 -8.87 7.17 3.62
N GLU A 324 -9.20 8.46 3.75
CA GLU A 324 -9.98 8.97 4.88
C GLU A 324 -11.30 8.19 5.07
N VAL A 325 -11.99 7.90 3.96
CA VAL A 325 -13.26 7.16 3.97
C VAL A 325 -13.06 5.70 4.41
N GLU A 326 -12.01 5.03 3.93
CA GLU A 326 -11.70 3.66 4.34
C GLU A 326 -11.34 3.60 5.84
N TRP A 327 -10.56 4.56 6.32
CA TRP A 327 -10.19 4.68 7.73
C TRP A 327 -11.42 4.92 8.61
N GLU A 328 -12.27 5.88 8.24
CA GLU A 328 -13.50 6.19 8.96
C GLU A 328 -14.46 5.00 8.97
N TYR A 329 -14.64 4.32 7.83
CA TYR A 329 -15.49 3.14 7.72
C TYR A 329 -14.97 1.98 8.58
N ALA A 330 -13.66 1.74 8.58
CA ALA A 330 -13.05 0.71 9.42
C ALA A 330 -13.18 1.02 10.92
N ALA A 331 -13.03 2.30 11.31
CA ALA A 331 -13.09 2.72 12.71
C ALA A 331 -14.52 2.82 13.27
N ARG A 332 -15.48 3.34 12.50
CA ARG A 332 -16.89 3.51 12.95
C ARG A 332 -17.72 2.23 12.87
N GLY A 333 -17.29 1.29 12.02
CA GLY A 333 -18.06 0.11 11.68
C GLY A 333 -19.37 0.45 10.96
N LYS A 334 -20.18 -0.58 10.68
CA LYS A 334 -21.44 -0.45 9.91
C LYS A 334 -22.53 0.34 10.63
N GLU A 335 -22.44 0.44 11.95
CA GLU A 335 -23.45 1.08 12.80
C GLU A 335 -23.25 2.60 12.88
N GLY A 336 -22.15 3.14 12.32
CA GLY A 336 -21.87 4.57 12.33
C GLY A 336 -21.56 5.11 13.73
N ASN A 337 -21.01 4.27 14.62
CA ASN A 337 -20.73 4.67 15.99
C ASN A 337 -19.70 5.82 16.00
N PRO A 338 -19.88 6.84 16.86
CA PRO A 338 -18.92 7.96 16.94
C PRO A 338 -17.56 7.54 17.48
N TYR A 339 -17.50 6.43 18.22
CA TYR A 339 -16.29 5.84 18.78
C TYR A 339 -16.11 4.38 18.32
N PRO A 340 -14.88 3.82 18.39
CA PRO A 340 -14.62 2.44 17.98
C PRO A 340 -15.15 1.38 18.97
N TRP A 341 -15.59 1.78 20.18
CA TRP A 341 -16.28 0.90 21.13
C TRP A 341 -17.80 1.04 21.05
N GLN A 342 -18.51 0.11 21.66
CA GLN A 342 -19.97 0.13 21.72
C GLN A 342 -20.46 1.30 22.59
N GLY A 343 -21.31 2.16 22.02
CA GLY A 343 -21.92 3.28 22.71
C GLY A 343 -21.35 4.65 22.30
N ILE A 344 -21.92 5.70 22.91
CA ILE A 344 -21.56 7.10 22.63
C ILE A 344 -20.79 7.75 23.78
N GLU A 345 -20.53 7.00 24.86
CA GLU A 345 -19.86 7.51 26.04
C GLU A 345 -18.35 7.34 25.89
N ALA A 346 -17.57 8.39 26.17
CA ALA A 346 -16.11 8.34 26.12
C ALA A 346 -15.50 7.68 27.37
N LYS A 347 -16.33 7.38 28.39
CA LYS A 347 -15.94 6.83 29.69
C LYS A 347 -16.71 5.55 29.97
N SER A 348 -16.09 4.63 30.69
CA SER A 348 -16.78 3.49 31.28
C SER A 348 -17.72 3.93 32.40
N GLN A 349 -18.60 3.02 32.83
CA GLN A 349 -19.45 3.22 34.02
C GLN A 349 -18.62 3.50 35.29
N GLU A 350 -17.34 3.13 35.30
CA GLU A 350 -16.38 3.37 36.39
C GLU A 350 -15.65 4.71 36.26
N GLY A 351 -15.95 5.51 35.23
CA GLY A 351 -15.39 6.85 35.02
C GLY A 351 -14.06 6.89 34.25
N CYS A 352 -13.49 5.72 33.91
CA CYS A 352 -12.26 5.60 33.13
C CYS A 352 -12.51 5.88 31.64
N PHE A 353 -11.68 6.70 31.00
CA PHE A 353 -11.79 6.92 29.56
C PHE A 353 -11.44 5.65 28.77
N TYR A 354 -12.23 5.35 27.73
CA TYR A 354 -12.02 4.17 26.86
C TYR A 354 -10.80 4.33 25.93
N ALA A 355 -10.37 5.56 25.69
CA ALA A 355 -9.15 5.88 24.97
C ALA A 355 -8.30 6.85 25.79
N ASN A 356 -7.04 7.00 25.40
CA ASN A 356 -6.13 7.99 25.97
C ASN A 356 -6.47 9.41 25.47
N PHE A 357 -7.68 9.88 25.76
CA PHE A 357 -8.04 11.27 25.58
C PHE A 357 -7.48 12.06 26.75
N LYS A 358 -6.69 13.09 26.45
CA LYS A 358 -6.37 14.13 27.42
C LYS A 358 -7.32 15.31 27.17
N PRO A 359 -8.44 15.41 27.90
CA PRO A 359 -9.45 16.42 27.63
C PRO A 359 -8.98 17.84 27.98
N ASP A 360 -8.09 18.00 28.97
CA ASP A 360 -7.63 19.30 29.45
C ASP A 360 -6.11 19.38 29.69
N ARG A 361 -5.58 20.61 29.80
CA ARG A 361 -4.18 20.83 30.21
C ARG A 361 -4.03 20.59 31.72
N GLY A 362 -3.59 19.40 32.13
CA GLY A 362 -3.33 19.06 33.54
C GLY A 362 -2.51 17.78 33.74
N ASN A 363 -2.32 17.34 34.98
CA ASN A 363 -1.77 16.01 35.29
C ASN A 363 -2.91 14.96 35.22
N TYR A 364 -2.61 13.70 34.90
CA TYR A 364 -3.63 12.62 34.87
C TYR A 364 -4.38 12.46 36.21
N THR A 365 -3.75 12.87 37.31
CA THR A 365 -4.36 12.97 38.64
C THR A 365 -5.46 14.03 38.74
N ASP A 366 -5.34 15.13 37.99
CA ASP A 366 -6.34 16.21 37.96
C ASP A 366 -7.52 15.86 37.03
N ASP A 367 -7.26 15.02 36.02
CA ASP A 367 -8.26 14.46 35.10
C ASP A 367 -8.98 13.21 35.66
N GLY A 368 -8.71 12.85 36.92
CA GLY A 368 -9.39 11.78 37.66
C GLY A 368 -8.88 10.36 37.42
N ASN A 369 -7.79 10.17 36.68
CA ASN A 369 -7.17 8.86 36.47
C ASN A 369 -6.04 8.62 37.48
N LEU A 370 -6.41 8.31 38.73
CA LEU A 370 -5.55 7.55 39.64
C LEU A 370 -5.97 6.09 39.53
N ILE A 371 -5.15 5.30 38.83
CA ILE A 371 -5.15 3.85 39.00
C ILE A 371 -4.61 3.60 40.41
N THR A 372 -5.45 3.12 41.32
CA THR A 372 -5.03 2.31 42.49
C THR A 372 -5.27 0.85 42.21
#